data_AF-A0A1F2S843-F1
#
_entry.id   AF-A0A1F2S843-F1
#
_cell.length_a   1.000
_cell.length_b   1.000
_cell.length_c   1.000
_cell.angle_alpha   90.00
_cell.angle_beta   90.00
_cell.angle_gamma   90.00
#
_symmetry.space_group_name_H-M   'P 1'
#
loop_
_entity.id
_entity.type
_entity.pdbx_description
1 polymer ?
#
loop_
_entity_poly.entity_id
_entity_poly.type
_entity_poly.pdbx_seq_one_letter_code
_entity_poly.pdbx_strand_id
1 'polypeptide(L)'
;MKADKEIDSFREHNNEPYVWYLPDRFTPPPTNWYGRKHELDIADLFVSYFPHITHWDTEWGVLERDQLNIPRYRVNYDARMVLSGKVYLWEVDRGTEDMDVQLEPKIDKYIELAKSLPYGSFQVILTLQKYRRMNVGNRAGRLVAMLQEKERGNQFLVALHSDVKADPIGAVFVSPRSPERKARLSDFPYGNV
;
A
#
# COMPACT_ATOMS: atom_id res chain seq x y z
N MET A 1 26.14 18.29 28.69
CA MET A 1 25.06 18.00 27.72
C MET A 1 25.39 16.68 27.05
N LYS A 2 24.66 15.61 27.37
CA LYS A 2 24.62 14.42 26.50
C LYS A 2 23.84 14.85 25.26
N ALA A 3 24.39 14.66 24.07
CA ALA A 3 23.64 14.89 22.85
C ALA A 3 22.45 13.92 22.86
N ASP A 4 21.23 14.46 22.73
CA ASP A 4 20.01 13.69 22.59
C ASP A 4 20.10 12.88 21.28
N LYS A 5 20.58 11.65 21.40
CA LYS A 5 20.64 10.67 20.31
C LYS A 5 19.25 10.09 20.07
N GLU A 6 18.28 10.95 19.76
CA GLU A 6 16.89 10.52 19.56
C GLU A 6 16.47 10.50 18.09
N ILE A 7 17.28 11.09 17.19
CA ILE A 7 16.98 11.18 15.75
C ILE A 7 18.28 11.11 14.94
N ASP A 8 18.37 10.15 14.01
CA ASP A 8 19.42 10.10 12.99
C ASP A 8 18.94 10.79 11.71
N SER A 9 19.82 11.52 11.02
CA SER A 9 19.52 12.13 9.73
C SER A 9 20.42 11.59 8.62
N PHE A 10 19.85 11.30 7.46
CA PHE A 10 20.58 10.77 6.31
C PHE A 10 20.24 11.55 5.03
N ARG A 11 21.23 11.70 4.14
CA ARG A 11 21.08 12.28 2.80
C ARG A 11 22.13 11.67 1.86
N GLU A 12 21.71 11.11 0.72
CA GLU A 12 22.64 10.48 -0.25
C GLU A 12 23.24 11.50 -1.21
N HIS A 13 22.44 12.49 -1.62
CA HIS A 13 22.85 13.52 -2.56
C HIS A 13 22.47 14.92 -2.09
N ASN A 14 23.29 15.91 -2.43
CA ASN A 14 23.10 17.32 -2.04
C ASN A 14 21.84 18.01 -2.60
N ASN A 15 21.01 17.28 -3.36
CA ASN A 15 19.75 17.77 -3.91
C ASN A 15 18.51 17.06 -3.31
N GLU A 16 18.69 16.16 -2.35
CA GLU A 16 17.59 15.42 -1.72
C GLU A 16 17.17 16.05 -0.38
N PRO A 17 15.93 15.91 0.09
CA PRO A 17 15.61 16.30 1.46
C PRO A 17 16.38 15.42 2.46
N TYR A 18 16.67 15.97 3.64
CA TYR A 18 17.12 15.13 4.75
C TYR A 18 15.99 14.19 5.15
N VAL A 19 16.33 12.94 5.42
CA VAL A 19 15.40 11.97 5.99
C VAL A 19 15.82 11.67 7.42
N TRP A 20 14.86 11.75 8.33
CA TRP A 20 15.06 11.52 9.75
C TRP A 20 14.52 10.15 10.15
N TYR A 21 15.28 9.44 10.97
CA TYR A 21 14.97 8.09 11.43
C TYR A 21 15.12 8.01 12.94
N LEU A 22 14.37 7.12 13.58
CA LEU A 22 14.60 6.78 14.98
C LEU A 22 15.88 5.93 15.10
N PRO A 23 16.85 6.32 15.96
CA PRO A 23 18.19 5.73 16.01
C PRO A 23 18.23 4.29 16.54
N ASP A 24 17.15 3.83 17.18
CA ASP A 24 17.23 2.67 18.10
C ASP A 24 16.46 1.43 17.62
N ARG A 25 15.88 1.42 16.41
CA ARG A 25 15.02 0.30 15.97
C ARG A 25 15.61 -0.48 14.81
N PHE A 26 16.33 -1.55 15.16
CA PHE A 26 16.60 -2.83 14.46
C PHE A 26 17.00 -2.88 12.97
N THR A 27 16.86 -1.83 12.18
CA THR A 27 17.14 -1.84 10.74
C THR A 27 17.77 -0.51 10.34
N PRO A 28 19.03 -0.49 9.86
CA PRO A 28 19.61 0.72 9.30
C PRO A 28 18.74 1.22 8.13
N PRO A 29 18.67 2.54 7.91
CA PRO A 29 17.87 3.09 6.81
C PRO A 29 18.29 2.44 5.48
N PRO A 30 17.34 2.19 4.55
CA PRO A 30 17.68 1.54 3.28
C PRO A 30 18.83 2.27 2.59
N THR A 31 19.89 1.53 2.32
CA THR A 31 21.11 2.08 1.73
C THR A 31 20.95 2.33 0.23
N ASN A 32 20.12 1.54 -0.44
CA ASN A 32 19.81 1.75 -1.85
C ASN A 32 18.67 2.76 -2.04
N TRP A 33 18.83 3.60 -3.05
CA TRP A 33 17.89 4.67 -3.38
C TRP A 33 16.44 4.19 -3.61
N TYR A 34 16.27 3.04 -4.26
CA TYR A 34 14.94 2.53 -4.61
C TYR A 34 14.15 2.16 -3.36
N GLY A 35 14.74 1.37 -2.46
CA GLY A 35 14.14 1.00 -1.19
C GLY A 35 13.84 2.23 -0.35
N ARG A 36 14.78 3.18 -0.24
CA ARG A 36 14.54 4.41 0.53
C ARG A 36 13.35 5.22 0.03
N LYS A 37 13.21 5.34 -1.30
CA LYS A 37 12.07 6.05 -1.87
C LYS A 37 10.75 5.33 -1.65
N HIS A 38 10.75 4.01 -1.72
CA HIS A 38 9.55 3.22 -1.43
C HIS A 38 9.14 3.38 0.04
N GLU A 39 10.08 3.31 0.99
CA GLU A 39 9.79 3.58 2.42
C GLU A 39 9.26 5.00 2.66
N LEU A 40 9.76 6.01 1.94
CA LEU A 40 9.23 7.37 2.00
C LEU A 40 7.80 7.47 1.47
N ASP A 41 7.48 6.76 0.38
CA ASP A 41 6.11 6.72 -0.15
C ASP A 41 5.17 6.02 0.86
N ILE A 42 5.63 4.98 1.57
CA ILE A 42 4.87 4.33 2.66
C ILE A 42 4.69 5.27 3.86
N ALA A 43 5.73 6.02 4.23
CA ALA A 43 5.63 7.04 5.28
C ALA A 43 4.66 8.17 4.92
N ASP A 44 4.63 8.60 3.65
CA ASP A 44 3.66 9.58 3.14
C ASP A 44 2.21 9.08 3.37
N LEU A 45 1.95 7.79 3.11
CA LEU A 45 0.63 7.20 3.37
C LEU A 45 0.31 7.21 4.87
N PHE A 46 1.23 6.74 5.72
CA PHE A 46 1.03 6.74 7.17
C PHE A 46 0.65 8.14 7.69
N VAL A 47 1.42 9.15 7.30
CA VAL A 47 1.19 10.55 7.73
C VAL A 47 -0.15 11.06 7.22
N SER A 48 -0.52 10.71 5.99
CA SER A 48 -1.81 11.13 5.42
C SER A 48 -2.99 10.55 6.21
N TYR A 49 -2.89 9.31 6.67
CA TYR A 49 -3.97 8.66 7.41
C TYR A 49 -3.96 8.93 8.93
N PHE A 50 -2.87 9.44 9.50
CA PHE A 50 -2.81 9.76 10.92
C PHE A 50 -3.56 11.07 11.23
N PRO A 51 -4.36 11.17 12.31
CA PRO A 51 -4.61 10.18 13.36
C PRO A 51 -5.88 9.34 13.14
N HIS A 52 -6.39 9.24 11.91
CA HIS A 52 -7.67 8.60 11.61
C HIS A 52 -7.65 7.06 11.69
N ILE A 53 -6.45 6.46 11.66
CA ILE A 53 -6.25 5.01 11.72
C ILE A 53 -6.10 4.51 13.15
N THR A 54 -6.61 3.31 13.40
CA THR A 54 -6.44 2.63 14.69
C THR A 54 -5.20 1.74 14.72
N HIS A 55 -4.67 1.39 13.54
CA HIS A 55 -3.50 0.51 13.43
C HIS A 55 -2.73 0.77 12.13
N TRP A 56 -1.40 0.70 12.21
CA TRP A 56 -0.48 0.72 11.08
C TRP A 56 0.73 -0.18 11.37
N ASP A 57 1.09 -1.03 10.42
CA ASP A 57 2.36 -1.76 10.46
C ASP A 57 2.90 -2.04 9.05
N THR A 58 4.19 -2.35 8.99
CA THR A 58 4.91 -2.85 7.81
C THR A 58 5.54 -4.22 8.08
N GLU A 59 5.35 -4.77 9.28
CA GLU A 59 5.96 -6.03 9.72
C GLU A 59 4.97 -7.20 9.59
N TRP A 60 5.47 -8.33 9.09
CA TRP A 60 4.71 -9.58 9.16
C TRP A 60 4.99 -10.27 10.49
N GLY A 61 4.05 -10.13 11.41
CA GLY A 61 4.11 -10.72 12.72
C GLY A 61 3.75 -12.20 12.74
N VAL A 62 3.61 -12.70 13.97
CA VAL A 62 3.18 -14.07 14.28
C VAL A 62 1.80 -14.38 13.69
N LEU A 63 0.90 -13.39 13.65
CA LEU A 63 -0.44 -13.53 13.06
C LEU A 63 -0.35 -13.84 11.56
N GLU A 64 0.41 -13.04 10.82
CA GLU A 64 0.60 -13.14 9.37
C GLU A 64 1.27 -14.46 8.97
N ARG A 65 2.33 -14.82 9.70
CA ARG A 65 3.09 -16.04 9.44
C ARG A 65 2.35 -17.31 9.86
N ASP A 66 1.81 -17.32 11.08
CA ASP A 66 1.42 -18.57 11.73
C ASP A 66 -0.10 -18.80 11.67
N GLN A 67 -0.93 -17.76 11.51
CA GLN A 67 -2.40 -17.89 11.43
C GLN A 67 -2.96 -17.64 10.04
N LEU A 68 -2.47 -16.61 9.34
CA LEU A 68 -2.91 -16.26 7.98
C LEU A 68 -2.12 -17.01 6.89
N ASN A 69 -1.02 -17.67 7.27
CA ASN A 69 -0.13 -18.43 6.39
C ASN A 69 0.34 -17.64 5.15
N ILE A 70 0.57 -16.34 5.34
CA ILE A 70 1.03 -15.43 4.29
C ILE A 70 2.26 -15.95 3.54
N PRO A 71 3.27 -16.58 4.19
CA PRO A 71 4.41 -17.17 3.49
C PRO A 71 4.03 -18.28 2.48
N ARG A 72 2.98 -19.07 2.75
CA ARG A 72 2.47 -20.08 1.80
C ARG A 72 1.93 -19.42 0.53
N TYR A 73 1.17 -18.34 0.70
CA TYR A 73 0.62 -17.58 -0.43
C TYR A 73 1.64 -16.60 -1.04
N ARG A 74 2.77 -16.35 -0.36
CA ARG A 74 3.83 -15.41 -0.76
C ARG A 74 3.29 -14.00 -1.03
N VAL A 75 2.30 -13.59 -0.23
CA VAL A 75 1.70 -12.27 -0.27
C VAL A 75 2.57 -11.32 0.52
N ASN A 76 3.12 -10.30 -0.15
CA ASN A 76 4.05 -9.38 0.47
C ASN A 76 3.50 -7.96 0.30
N TYR A 77 2.59 -7.56 1.19
CA TYR A 77 2.06 -6.20 1.21
C TYR A 77 3.11 -5.23 1.76
N ASP A 78 3.04 -3.97 1.32
CA ASP A 78 3.98 -2.94 1.76
C ASP A 78 3.62 -2.38 3.14
N ALA A 79 2.32 -2.19 3.41
CA ALA A 79 1.82 -1.81 4.73
C ALA A 79 0.41 -2.35 5.00
N ARG A 80 0.09 -2.57 6.27
CA ARG A 80 -1.27 -2.84 6.74
C ARG A 80 -1.81 -1.63 7.47
N MET A 81 -3.05 -1.28 7.18
CA MET A 81 -3.80 -0.22 7.84
C MET A 81 -5.12 -0.76 8.36
N VAL A 82 -5.49 -0.38 9.59
CA VAL A 82 -6.87 -0.56 10.08
C VAL A 82 -7.53 0.81 10.22
N LEU A 83 -8.62 0.99 9.47
CA LEU A 83 -9.43 2.20 9.45
C LEU A 83 -10.89 1.80 9.63
N SER A 84 -11.55 2.37 10.65
CA SER A 84 -12.97 2.08 10.95
C SER A 84 -13.27 0.57 11.06
N GLY A 85 -12.37 -0.20 11.66
CA GLY A 85 -12.51 -1.65 11.85
C GLY A 85 -12.26 -2.50 10.60
N LYS A 86 -11.87 -1.91 9.46
CA LYS A 86 -11.55 -2.62 8.22
C LYS A 86 -10.05 -2.73 8.01
N VAL A 87 -9.63 -3.86 7.45
CA VAL A 87 -8.23 -4.13 7.11
C VAL A 87 -7.97 -3.75 5.66
N TYR A 88 -6.99 -2.89 5.47
CA TYR A 88 -6.47 -2.48 4.17
C TYR A 88 -5.01 -2.91 4.04
N LEU A 89 -4.68 -3.57 2.94
CA LEU A 89 -3.31 -3.95 2.58
C LEU A 89 -2.83 -3.04 1.45
N TRP A 90 -1.77 -2.29 1.68
CA TRP A 90 -1.25 -1.30 0.76
C TRP A 90 -0.18 -1.89 -0.15
N GLU A 91 -0.21 -1.41 -1.38
CA GLU A 91 0.76 -1.68 -2.43
C GLU A 91 1.11 -0.37 -3.14
N VAL A 92 2.39 -0.01 -3.18
CA VAL A 92 2.87 1.20 -3.85
C VAL A 92 3.58 0.82 -5.16
N ASP A 93 2.85 0.97 -6.27
CA ASP A 93 3.37 0.73 -7.61
C ASP A 93 4.07 1.98 -8.15
N ARG A 94 5.39 1.87 -8.31
CA ARG A 94 6.27 2.90 -8.87
C ARG A 94 6.61 2.65 -10.34
N GLY A 95 5.96 1.68 -10.98
CA GLY A 95 6.26 1.25 -12.36
C GLY A 95 7.60 0.55 -12.51
N THR A 96 8.17 0.06 -11.39
CA THR A 96 9.37 -0.77 -11.38
C THR A 96 9.05 -2.23 -11.60
N GLU A 97 7.80 -2.64 -11.30
CA GLU A 97 7.33 -3.99 -11.50
C GLU A 97 6.71 -4.16 -12.89
N ASP A 98 7.09 -5.24 -13.57
CA ASP A 98 6.45 -5.65 -14.81
C ASP A 98 4.99 -6.04 -14.55
N MET A 99 4.10 -5.64 -15.46
CA MET A 99 2.66 -5.84 -15.29
C MET A 99 2.29 -7.32 -15.22
N ASP A 100 2.73 -8.08 -16.21
CA ASP A 100 2.20 -9.41 -16.48
C ASP A 100 3.06 -10.47 -15.76
N VAL A 101 4.34 -10.17 -15.55
CA VAL A 101 5.30 -11.10 -14.92
C VAL A 101 5.35 -10.96 -13.40
N GLN A 102 5.02 -9.79 -12.85
CA GLN A 102 5.19 -9.51 -11.41
C GLN A 102 3.90 -9.07 -10.75
N LEU A 103 3.23 -8.04 -11.27
CA LEU A 103 2.06 -7.48 -10.61
C LEU A 103 0.83 -8.40 -10.71
N GLU A 104 0.58 -9.00 -11.88
CA GLU A 104 -0.55 -9.93 -12.04
C GLU A 104 -0.40 -11.17 -11.13
N PRO A 105 0.75 -11.88 -11.09
CA PRO A 105 0.95 -12.95 -10.13
C PRO A 105 0.82 -12.49 -8.67
N LYS A 106 1.17 -11.23 -8.35
CA LYS A 106 0.97 -10.67 -7.00
C LYS A 106 -0.52 -10.55 -6.66
N ILE A 107 -1.32 -10.04 -7.59
CA ILE A 107 -2.78 -9.96 -7.45
C ILE A 107 -3.40 -11.35 -7.28
N ASP A 108 -2.97 -12.33 -8.07
CA ASP A 108 -3.49 -13.70 -7.97
C ASP A 108 -3.22 -14.31 -6.58
N LYS A 109 -2.07 -14.03 -5.97
CA LYS A 109 -1.78 -14.47 -4.59
C LYS A 109 -2.75 -13.86 -3.56
N TYR A 110 -3.12 -12.58 -3.71
CA TYR A 110 -4.15 -11.96 -2.86
C TYR A 110 -5.52 -12.60 -3.05
N ILE A 111 -5.84 -13.02 -4.28
CA ILE A 111 -7.09 -13.74 -4.57
C ILE A 111 -7.09 -15.09 -3.87
N GLU A 112 -6.01 -15.85 -3.96
CA GLU A 112 -5.86 -17.14 -3.28
C GLU A 112 -5.90 -17.01 -1.76
N LEU A 113 -5.24 -15.98 -1.20
CA LEU A 113 -5.34 -15.67 0.23
C LEU A 113 -6.77 -15.32 0.63
N ALA A 114 -7.48 -14.51 -0.15
CA ALA A 114 -8.85 -14.14 0.17
C ALA A 114 -9.83 -15.33 0.09
N LYS A 115 -9.54 -16.36 -0.72
CA LYS A 115 -10.34 -17.59 -0.78
C LYS A 115 -10.23 -18.44 0.50
N SER A 116 -9.15 -18.29 1.27
CA SER A 116 -8.96 -19.04 2.52
C SER A 116 -9.47 -18.31 3.77
N LEU A 117 -10.01 -17.09 3.60
CA LEU A 117 -10.49 -16.24 4.68
C LEU A 117 -11.98 -15.93 4.50
N PRO A 118 -12.69 -15.48 5.56
CA PRO A 118 -14.06 -14.98 5.43
C PRO A 118 -14.16 -13.90 4.33
N TYR A 119 -15.27 -13.91 3.59
CA TYR A 119 -15.48 -12.92 2.53
C TYR A 119 -15.36 -11.49 3.07
N GLY A 120 -14.63 -10.64 2.36
CA GLY A 120 -14.43 -9.24 2.76
C GLY A 120 -13.48 -9.03 3.94
N SER A 121 -12.68 -10.03 4.33
CA SER A 121 -11.72 -9.92 5.45
C SER A 121 -10.70 -8.78 5.28
N PHE A 122 -10.36 -8.43 4.04
CA PHE A 122 -9.48 -7.30 3.73
C PHE A 122 -9.78 -6.74 2.33
N GLN A 123 -9.31 -5.51 2.11
CA GLN A 123 -9.20 -4.89 0.78
C GLN A 123 -7.73 -4.58 0.49
N VAL A 124 -7.32 -4.63 -0.77
CA VAL A 124 -5.98 -4.22 -1.22
C VAL A 124 -6.08 -2.86 -1.88
N ILE A 125 -5.23 -1.91 -1.50
CA ILE A 125 -5.16 -0.60 -2.13
C ILE A 125 -3.84 -0.50 -2.89
N LEU A 126 -3.93 -0.40 -4.22
CA LEU A 126 -2.82 -0.19 -5.14
C LEU A 126 -2.70 1.31 -5.44
N THR A 127 -1.64 1.95 -4.97
CA THR A 127 -1.34 3.34 -5.33
C THR A 127 -0.33 3.43 -6.45
N LEU A 128 -0.57 4.35 -7.39
CA LEU A 128 0.33 4.63 -8.50
C LEU A 128 1.15 5.88 -8.16
N GLN A 129 2.45 5.69 -7.95
CA GLN A 129 3.39 6.77 -7.66
C GLN A 129 4.26 7.05 -8.88
N LYS A 130 4.14 8.24 -9.45
CA LYS A 130 4.90 8.61 -10.65
C LYS A 130 6.41 8.53 -10.38
N TYR A 131 7.08 7.59 -11.05
CA TYR A 131 8.53 7.46 -10.99
C TYR A 131 9.13 7.36 -12.39
N ARG A 132 10.24 8.08 -12.61
CA ARG A 132 10.96 8.16 -13.90
C ARG A 132 10.02 8.45 -15.08
N ARG A 133 10.03 7.56 -16.07
CA ARG A 133 9.30 7.67 -17.34
C ARG A 133 7.95 6.94 -17.30
N MET A 134 7.50 6.50 -16.12
CA MET A 134 6.19 5.84 -16.00
C MET A 134 5.08 6.79 -16.47
N ASN A 135 4.31 6.34 -17.45
CA ASN A 135 3.04 6.97 -17.80
C ASN A 135 1.97 6.42 -16.85
N VAL A 136 1.63 7.23 -15.85
CA VAL A 136 0.67 6.89 -14.80
C VAL A 136 -0.70 6.52 -15.38
N GLY A 137 -1.18 7.26 -16.39
CA GLY A 137 -2.48 6.99 -17.02
C GLY A 137 -2.52 5.64 -17.72
N ASN A 138 -1.49 5.32 -18.51
CA ASN A 138 -1.39 4.00 -19.16
C ASN A 138 -1.25 2.87 -18.14
N ARG A 139 -0.47 3.07 -17.07
CA ARG A 139 -0.30 2.08 -16.00
C ARG A 139 -1.61 1.84 -15.27
N ALA A 140 -2.33 2.91 -14.92
CA ALA A 140 -3.66 2.85 -14.30
C ALA A 140 -4.65 2.10 -15.19
N GLY A 141 -4.74 2.46 -16.47
CA GLY A 141 -5.66 1.81 -17.41
C GLY A 141 -5.42 0.31 -17.53
N ARG A 142 -4.15 -0.12 -17.66
CA ARG A 142 -3.80 -1.54 -17.67
C ARG A 142 -4.13 -2.23 -16.35
N LEU A 143 -3.87 -1.58 -15.21
CA LEU A 143 -4.14 -2.17 -13.90
C LEU A 143 -5.64 -2.37 -13.67
N VAL A 144 -6.44 -1.37 -14.04
CA VAL A 144 -7.91 -1.46 -13.95
C VAL A 144 -8.43 -2.56 -14.87
N ALA A 145 -7.94 -2.66 -16.11
CA ALA A 145 -8.34 -3.72 -17.04
C ALA A 145 -7.99 -5.12 -16.50
N MET A 146 -6.78 -5.30 -15.97
CA MET A 146 -6.37 -6.54 -15.32
C MET A 146 -7.28 -6.89 -14.13
N LEU A 147 -7.59 -5.93 -13.26
CA LEU A 147 -8.48 -6.17 -12.12
C LEU A 147 -9.91 -6.48 -12.57
N GLN A 148 -10.39 -5.88 -13.67
CA GLN A 148 -11.69 -6.18 -14.30
C GLN A 148 -11.82 -7.66 -14.65
N GLU A 149 -10.80 -8.23 -15.28
CA GLU A 149 -10.79 -9.64 -15.69
C GLU A 149 -10.82 -10.62 -14.51
N LYS A 150 -10.38 -10.20 -13.32
CA LYS A 150 -10.39 -11.06 -12.12
C LYS A 150 -11.76 -11.12 -11.42
N GLU A 151 -12.69 -10.23 -11.76
CA GLU A 151 -14.07 -10.17 -11.23
C GLU A 151 -14.20 -10.12 -9.69
N ARG A 152 -13.22 -9.54 -8.98
CA ARG A 152 -13.13 -9.58 -7.50
C ARG A 152 -13.91 -8.50 -6.74
N GLY A 153 -15.02 -8.01 -7.29
CA GLY A 153 -15.92 -7.10 -6.57
C GLY A 153 -15.21 -5.82 -6.14
N ASN A 154 -15.22 -5.49 -4.83
CA ASN A 154 -14.52 -4.35 -4.20
C ASN A 154 -13.22 -4.74 -3.47
N GLN A 155 -12.66 -5.92 -3.76
CA GLN A 155 -11.46 -6.40 -3.07
C GLN A 155 -10.22 -5.55 -3.39
N PHE A 156 -10.12 -4.98 -4.60
CA PHE A 156 -8.93 -4.23 -5.04
C PHE A 156 -9.30 -2.79 -5.37
N LEU A 157 -8.66 -1.84 -4.71
CA LEU A 157 -8.87 -0.42 -4.93
C LEU A 157 -7.63 0.15 -5.60
N VAL A 158 -7.80 1.13 -6.48
CA VAL A 158 -6.68 1.78 -7.19
C VAL A 158 -6.76 3.27 -6.94
N ALA A 159 -5.63 3.93 -6.70
CA ALA A 159 -5.59 5.38 -6.57
C ALA A 159 -4.28 5.95 -7.09
N LEU A 160 -4.29 7.24 -7.42
CA LEU A 160 -3.03 7.97 -7.57
C LEU A 160 -2.49 8.28 -6.18
N HIS A 161 -1.19 8.06 -5.99
CA HIS A 161 -0.57 8.29 -4.70
C HIS A 161 -0.68 9.78 -4.28
N SER A 162 -0.59 10.71 -5.23
CA SER A 162 -0.81 12.14 -4.99
C SER A 162 -2.20 12.48 -4.47
N ASP A 163 -3.22 11.74 -4.94
CA ASP A 163 -4.61 12.02 -4.59
C ASP A 163 -4.89 11.55 -3.16
N VAL A 164 -4.34 10.39 -2.78
CA VAL A 164 -4.38 9.88 -1.40
C VAL A 164 -3.70 10.85 -0.43
N LYS A 165 -2.57 11.44 -0.81
CA LYS A 165 -1.88 12.44 0.02
C LYS A 165 -2.68 13.73 0.18
N ALA A 166 -3.41 14.14 -0.85
CA ALA A 166 -4.18 15.39 -0.84
C ALA A 166 -5.49 15.24 -0.07
N ASP A 167 -6.14 14.07 -0.18
CA ASP A 167 -7.39 13.76 0.52
C ASP A 167 -7.45 12.26 0.86
N PRO A 168 -6.87 11.83 2.00
CA PRO A 168 -6.68 10.42 2.35
C PRO A 168 -8.00 9.69 2.65
N ILE A 169 -9.00 10.43 3.11
CA ILE A 169 -10.35 9.92 3.37
C ILE A 169 -11.23 10.09 2.12
N GLY A 170 -10.87 11.05 1.26
CA GLY A 170 -11.43 11.27 -0.07
C GLY A 170 -11.18 10.15 -1.06
N ALA A 171 -11.67 10.38 -2.27
CA ALA A 171 -11.94 9.35 -3.27
C ALA A 171 -10.75 8.39 -3.54
N VAL A 172 -10.95 7.10 -3.28
CA VAL A 172 -10.09 5.99 -3.72
C VAL A 172 -10.87 5.24 -4.80
N PHE A 173 -10.29 5.05 -5.98
CA PHE A 173 -11.06 4.48 -7.09
C PHE A 173 -11.40 3.02 -6.87
N VAL A 174 -12.65 2.74 -7.23
CA VAL A 174 -13.36 1.48 -7.09
C VAL A 174 -12.75 0.46 -8.04
N SER A 175 -12.44 -0.68 -7.45
CA SER A 175 -12.52 -2.00 -8.05
C SER A 175 -13.59 -2.12 -9.16
N PRO A 176 -13.41 -3.02 -10.12
CA PRO A 176 -13.71 -2.82 -11.54
C PRO A 176 -15.17 -2.71 -12.00
N ARG A 177 -16.16 -2.85 -11.12
CA ARG A 177 -17.58 -2.93 -11.55
C ARG A 177 -18.17 -1.59 -12.00
N SER A 178 -17.53 -0.47 -11.66
CA SER A 178 -17.92 0.90 -12.07
C SER A 178 -16.74 1.89 -11.94
N PRO A 179 -15.76 1.90 -12.86
CA PRO A 179 -14.63 2.84 -12.83
C PRO A 179 -15.04 4.34 -12.83
N GLU A 180 -16.27 4.64 -13.27
CA GLU A 180 -16.90 5.95 -13.24
C GLU A 180 -17.40 6.39 -11.85
N ARG A 181 -17.56 5.45 -10.90
CA ARG A 181 -18.00 5.75 -9.53
C ARG A 181 -16.77 5.93 -8.64
N LYS A 182 -16.50 7.18 -8.24
CA LYS A 182 -15.60 7.48 -7.13
C LYS A 182 -16.25 6.98 -5.85
N ALA A 183 -15.60 6.08 -5.11
CA ALA A 183 -15.99 5.75 -3.75
C ALA A 183 -14.99 6.36 -2.78
N ARG A 184 -15.48 6.84 -1.64
CA ARG A 184 -14.63 7.17 -0.51
C ARG A 184 -14.37 5.90 0.28
N LEU A 185 -13.27 5.82 1.00
CA LEU A 185 -13.06 4.70 1.94
C LEU A 185 -14.19 4.65 2.99
N SER A 186 -14.83 5.79 3.28
CA SER A 186 -16.04 5.89 4.11
C SER A 186 -17.31 5.29 3.49
N ASP A 187 -17.36 5.09 2.18
CA ASP A 187 -18.58 4.70 1.46
C ASP A 187 -18.77 3.18 1.38
N PHE A 188 -17.76 2.40 1.78
CA PHE A 188 -17.93 0.95 1.92
C PHE A 188 -18.63 0.69 3.27
N PRO A 189 -19.88 0.17 3.28
CA PRO A 189 -20.65 0.00 4.52
C PRO A 189 -20.00 -1.00 5.48
N TYR A 190 -20.34 -0.91 6.77
CA TYR A 190 -20.15 -1.97 7.76
C TYR A 190 -20.81 -3.26 7.25
N GLY A 191 -20.20 -4.41 7.57
CA GLY A 191 -20.57 -5.72 7.03
C GLY A 191 -22.08 -5.98 6.96
N ASN A 192 -22.50 -6.49 5.80
CA ASN A 192 -23.41 -7.62 5.60
C ASN A 192 -23.80 -7.66 4.11
N VAL A 193 -23.12 -8.51 3.35
CA VAL A 193 -23.69 -9.28 2.23
C VAL A 193 -23.10 -10.67 2.32
#